data_AF-A0A9E0QVD9-F1
#
_entry.id   AF-A0A9E0QVD9-F1
#
_cell.length_a   1.000
_cell.length_b   1.000
_cell.length_c   1.000
_cell.angle_alpha   90.00
_cell.angle_beta   90.00
_cell.angle_gamma   90.00
#
_symmetry.space_group_name_H-M   'P 1'
#
loop_
_entity.id
_entity.type
_entity.pdbx_description
1 polymer ?
#
loop_
_entity_poly.entity_id
_entity_poly.type
_entity_poly.pdbx_seq_one_letter_code
_entity_poly.pdbx_strand_id
1 'polypeptide(L)'
;MFCNVSGHANGGQQPRVPFETRTTVGNTTTLLTADGYSVFPEGDSFGPNPTNLLPTIYENAKTCRGAEIPNTLPSTPDNPYNLHDDPVTREIDKTSPTDDLDWIMDQIEAMSEPHEMCRTFRGNRHCYEYPRRVNPATLRTLARRAVDIIEGNELQGRFSEREYEGFPLLHYLGGIKTKAVDPVTKSVTVNQIWYDSHIEADANYIDPIAVTDEEWTIHYVIKILNRGHEDFAPYAMFFDDWTEFDFTDLGGPDMTAGGTAFPRVPNIGMDQTFFPMQEGLEYTLNMKMPPARFWNLSYHWGWRQHPPRVQVVENMRVPLRNGALRNSAEIGVFGENPLASEEAKLAAIGMIGDTAPAKRMWQMFREMGGMTINRTNKHFGGGLNGSIIQAQMHLIRQAFYDWKNRNQLPTGYEMAADADVTVLFLNNTIYGQLKDHDGTSQVKMTNGPWNKRGDKVNIQLLNGDYFVHAYVLVDFGGLRGWENTFHNTLPSGGAGPLFTFGRNYFWIHVAGGGPIPVPPATRPAGAPKTPVNDTIWQVSNGNGVGRGNSEFAWGGMQQEMNEYVNVDGIGEHHVEVTFSYEPSARLRMYQFDALHHDVAVWSIH
;
A
#
# COMPACT_ATOMS: atom_id res chain seq x y z
N MET A 1 -7.60 -33.82 2.18
CA MET A 1 -6.59 -32.77 2.48
C MET A 1 -5.32 -33.16 1.78
N PHE A 2 -4.83 -32.32 0.87
CA PHE A 2 -3.54 -32.48 0.21
C PHE A 2 -2.46 -31.78 1.05
N CYS A 3 -1.20 -32.20 0.94
CA CYS A 3 -0.02 -31.56 1.58
C CYS A 3 0.21 -31.78 3.09
N ASN A 4 -0.43 -32.77 3.72
CA ASN A 4 -0.19 -33.11 5.14
C ASN A 4 0.65 -34.40 5.26
N VAL A 5 1.80 -34.46 4.58
CA VAL A 5 2.59 -35.71 4.49
C VAL A 5 3.30 -36.04 5.82
N SER A 6 3.54 -35.04 6.69
CA SER A 6 4.27 -35.23 7.95
C SER A 6 3.83 -34.34 9.13
N GLY A 7 2.93 -33.36 8.93
CA GLY A 7 2.57 -32.34 9.92
C GLY A 7 3.67 -31.29 10.17
N HIS A 8 3.27 -30.09 10.61
CA HIS A 8 4.18 -28.95 10.82
C HIS A 8 5.38 -29.27 11.71
N ALA A 9 5.18 -30.03 12.79
CA ALA A 9 6.25 -30.42 13.71
C ALA A 9 7.41 -31.22 13.05
N ASN A 10 7.20 -31.80 11.87
CA ASN A 10 8.23 -32.49 11.09
C ASN A 10 8.65 -31.69 9.84
N GLY A 11 8.45 -30.37 9.86
CA GLY A 11 8.72 -29.46 8.75
C GLY A 11 7.72 -29.59 7.59
N GLY A 12 6.59 -30.28 7.79
CA GLY A 12 5.53 -30.38 6.78
C GLY A 12 4.69 -29.11 6.69
N GLN A 13 4.04 -28.88 5.54
CA GLN A 13 3.17 -27.73 5.34
C GLN A 13 1.89 -27.81 6.20
N GLN A 14 1.32 -26.67 6.58
CA GLN A 14 0.00 -26.61 7.21
C GLN A 14 -1.11 -27.00 6.23
N PRO A 15 -2.18 -27.68 6.69
CA PRO A 15 -3.27 -28.10 5.83
C PRO A 15 -3.83 -26.96 4.99
N ARG A 16 -4.18 -27.29 3.74
CA ARG A 16 -4.96 -26.38 2.91
C ARG A 16 -6.41 -26.38 3.36
N VAL A 17 -7.00 -25.21 3.30
CA VAL A 17 -8.40 -24.95 3.64
C VAL A 17 -9.20 -24.67 2.36
N PRO A 18 -10.53 -24.86 2.37
CA PRO A 18 -11.37 -24.38 1.29
C PRO A 18 -11.22 -22.86 1.07
N PHE A 19 -11.57 -22.39 -0.12
CA PHE A 19 -11.81 -20.97 -0.32
C PHE A 19 -13.07 -20.53 0.41
N GLU A 20 -13.27 -19.22 0.51
CA GLU A 20 -14.48 -18.64 1.07
C GLU A 20 -15.75 -19.01 0.29
N THR A 21 -16.89 -18.95 0.98
CA THR A 21 -18.20 -18.82 0.33
C THR A 21 -18.64 -17.37 0.39
N ARG A 22 -19.21 -16.87 -0.70
CA ARG A 22 -19.68 -15.47 -0.78
C ARG A 22 -20.92 -15.32 -1.63
N THR A 23 -21.71 -14.29 -1.33
CA THR A 23 -22.88 -13.86 -2.12
C THR A 23 -22.83 -12.36 -2.30
N THR A 24 -23.07 -11.87 -3.52
CA THR A 24 -23.21 -10.43 -3.79
C THR A 24 -24.65 -10.10 -4.18
N VAL A 25 -25.23 -9.09 -3.53
CA VAL A 25 -26.51 -8.49 -3.92
C VAL A 25 -26.32 -6.98 -4.01
N GLY A 26 -26.47 -6.40 -5.21
CA GLY A 26 -26.21 -4.97 -5.42
C GLY A 26 -24.75 -4.61 -5.14
N ASN A 27 -24.53 -3.61 -4.28
CA ASN A 27 -23.21 -3.16 -3.82
C ASN A 27 -22.75 -3.83 -2.53
N THR A 28 -23.37 -4.93 -2.09
CA THR A 28 -22.99 -5.63 -0.87
C THR A 28 -22.53 -7.05 -1.18
N THR A 29 -21.36 -7.42 -0.65
CA THR A 29 -20.85 -8.80 -0.63
C THR A 29 -20.82 -9.33 0.79
N THR A 30 -21.51 -10.44 1.05
CA THR A 30 -21.40 -11.18 2.31
C THR A 30 -20.48 -12.38 2.10
N LEU A 31 -19.53 -12.58 3.01
CA LEU A 31 -18.45 -13.55 2.90
C LEU A 31 -18.30 -14.37 4.18
N LEU A 32 -18.17 -15.69 4.04
CA LEU A 32 -17.75 -16.61 5.09
C LEU A 32 -16.36 -17.15 4.76
N THR A 33 -15.37 -16.82 5.58
CA THR A 33 -13.99 -17.24 5.32
C THR A 33 -13.87 -18.76 5.33
N ALA A 34 -13.11 -19.33 4.39
CA ALA A 34 -12.80 -20.75 4.29
C ALA A 34 -14.01 -21.70 4.37
N ASP A 35 -15.18 -21.25 3.91
CA ASP A 35 -16.45 -21.97 3.98
C ASP A 35 -16.78 -22.49 5.40
N GLY A 36 -16.44 -21.69 6.42
CA GLY A 36 -16.65 -22.05 7.81
C GLY A 36 -15.65 -23.08 8.36
N TYR A 37 -14.71 -23.55 7.54
CA TYR A 37 -13.66 -24.46 7.97
C TYR A 37 -12.63 -23.75 8.85
N SER A 38 -12.08 -24.49 9.81
CA SER A 38 -10.98 -24.06 10.67
C SER A 38 -10.02 -25.20 10.95
N VAL A 39 -8.72 -24.92 10.90
CA VAL A 39 -7.66 -25.91 11.18
C VAL A 39 -7.51 -26.13 12.68
N PHE A 40 -7.71 -25.09 13.49
CA PHE A 40 -7.46 -25.11 14.93
C PHE A 40 -8.75 -25.16 15.74
N PRO A 41 -8.72 -25.75 16.96
CA PRO A 41 -9.85 -25.63 17.88
C PRO A 41 -10.07 -24.17 18.29
N GLU A 42 -11.32 -23.84 18.64
CA GLU A 42 -11.67 -22.55 19.20
C GLU A 42 -10.90 -22.29 20.51
N GLY A 43 -10.42 -21.06 20.70
CA GLY A 43 -9.63 -20.69 21.86
C GLY A 43 -9.28 -19.21 21.91
N ASP A 44 -8.65 -18.79 23.01
CA ASP A 44 -8.20 -17.41 23.17
C ASP A 44 -6.88 -17.18 22.43
N SER A 45 -6.96 -16.64 21.22
CA SER A 45 -5.77 -16.31 20.43
C SER A 45 -4.95 -15.15 21.01
N PHE A 46 -5.49 -14.39 21.96
CA PHE A 46 -4.78 -13.31 22.66
C PHE A 46 -4.24 -13.73 24.03
N GLY A 47 -4.56 -14.95 24.45
CA GLY A 47 -4.10 -15.53 25.70
C GLY A 47 -2.63 -15.95 25.63
N PRO A 48 -2.04 -16.39 26.76
CA PRO A 48 -0.66 -16.84 26.80
C PRO A 48 -0.38 -18.09 25.95
N ASN A 49 -1.42 -18.82 25.53
CA ASN A 49 -1.32 -20.03 24.73
C ASN A 49 -2.34 -20.01 23.56
N PRO A 50 -2.10 -19.21 22.50
CA PRO A 50 -2.96 -19.19 21.31
C PRO A 50 -3.05 -20.58 20.67
N THR A 51 -4.24 -20.99 20.20
CA THR A 51 -4.46 -22.33 19.62
C THR A 51 -3.83 -22.51 18.23
N ASN A 52 -3.59 -21.41 17.55
CA ASN A 52 -3.02 -21.27 16.21
C ASN A 52 -1.54 -20.84 16.21
N LEU A 53 -0.90 -20.77 17.38
CA LEU A 53 0.55 -20.60 17.48
C LEU A 53 1.26 -21.94 17.23
N LEU A 54 2.13 -21.95 16.24
CA LEU A 54 2.92 -23.11 15.83
C LEU A 54 4.31 -23.11 16.47
N PRO A 55 4.90 -24.29 16.71
CA PRO A 55 6.32 -24.40 17.04
C PRO A 55 7.17 -23.79 15.93
N THR A 56 8.14 -22.97 16.33
CA THR A 56 9.11 -22.35 15.42
C THR A 56 10.10 -23.37 14.90
N ILE A 57 10.37 -23.36 13.59
CA ILE A 57 11.31 -24.29 12.95
C ILE A 57 12.41 -23.47 12.27
N TYR A 58 13.67 -23.71 12.65
CA TYR A 58 14.83 -22.99 12.11
C TYR A 58 15.43 -23.69 10.88
N GLU A 59 14.58 -23.98 9.90
CA GLU A 59 14.94 -24.59 8.61
C GLU A 59 14.26 -23.80 7.47
N ASN A 60 14.69 -24.00 6.22
CA ASN A 60 13.93 -23.51 5.08
C ASN A 60 12.52 -24.14 5.05
N ALA A 61 11.55 -23.40 4.54
CA ALA A 61 10.20 -23.89 4.30
C ALA A 61 10.19 -24.96 3.22
N LYS A 62 9.11 -25.74 3.18
CA LYS A 62 8.94 -26.83 2.22
C LYS A 62 7.68 -26.64 1.37
N THR A 63 7.72 -27.20 0.17
CA THR A 63 6.56 -27.32 -0.71
C THR A 63 5.56 -28.33 -0.17
N CYS A 64 4.39 -28.39 -0.80
CA CYS A 64 3.39 -29.42 -0.52
C CYS A 64 3.92 -30.86 -0.56
N ARG A 65 4.87 -31.17 -1.46
CA ARG A 65 5.46 -32.51 -1.58
C ARG A 65 6.72 -32.68 -0.72
N GLY A 66 7.10 -31.67 0.06
CA GLY A 66 8.21 -31.71 1.00
C GLY A 66 9.56 -31.32 0.42
N ALA A 67 9.61 -30.78 -0.81
CA ALA A 67 10.83 -30.22 -1.37
C ALA A 67 11.18 -28.91 -0.65
N GLU A 68 12.47 -28.63 -0.48
CA GLU A 68 12.92 -27.40 0.16
C GLU A 68 12.72 -26.19 -0.74
N ILE A 69 12.29 -25.07 -0.16
CA ILE A 69 12.25 -23.76 -0.81
C ILE A 69 13.47 -22.97 -0.28
N PRO A 70 14.56 -22.82 -1.05
CA PRO A 70 15.78 -22.19 -0.56
C PRO A 70 15.54 -20.71 -0.19
N ASN A 71 16.43 -20.12 0.62
CA ASN A 71 16.33 -18.72 1.06
C ASN A 71 14.98 -18.38 1.75
N THR A 72 14.43 -19.34 2.50
CA THR A 72 13.21 -19.15 3.32
C THR A 72 13.41 -19.42 4.82
N LEU A 73 14.68 -19.38 5.25
CA LEU A 73 15.07 -19.35 6.65
C LEU A 73 15.26 -17.90 7.10
N PRO A 74 14.33 -17.32 7.87
CA PRO A 74 14.47 -15.97 8.42
C PRO A 74 15.52 -15.95 9.55
N SER A 75 15.62 -14.85 10.28
CA SER A 75 16.51 -14.69 11.44
C SER A 75 16.38 -15.83 12.48
N THR A 76 17.52 -16.30 13.01
CA THR A 76 17.61 -17.33 14.06
C THR A 76 18.36 -16.83 15.29
N PRO A 77 18.28 -17.52 16.46
CA PRO A 77 19.03 -17.18 17.66
C PRO A 77 20.53 -17.00 17.45
N ASP A 78 21.12 -17.88 16.65
CA ASP A 78 22.55 -17.93 16.44
C ASP A 78 22.99 -17.11 15.21
N ASN A 79 22.07 -16.78 14.30
CA ASN A 79 22.34 -15.94 13.14
C ASN A 79 21.16 -14.97 12.86
N PRO A 80 21.30 -13.67 13.20
CA PRO A 80 20.21 -12.71 13.02
C PRO A 80 19.94 -12.35 11.56
N TYR A 81 20.87 -12.59 10.63
CA TYR A 81 20.77 -12.13 9.23
C TYR A 81 21.09 -13.26 8.24
N ASN A 82 20.19 -14.24 8.10
CA ASN A 82 20.41 -15.37 7.19
C ASN A 82 20.30 -14.99 5.70
N LEU A 83 19.48 -13.99 5.38
CA LEU A 83 19.05 -13.67 4.02
C LEU A 83 19.76 -12.46 3.41
N HIS A 84 20.65 -11.80 4.13
CA HIS A 84 21.50 -10.74 3.60
C HIS A 84 22.83 -10.67 4.33
N ASP A 85 23.79 -9.99 3.71
CA ASP A 85 25.08 -9.60 4.29
C ASP A 85 24.97 -8.31 5.12
N ASP A 86 26.06 -7.92 5.80
CA ASP A 86 26.09 -6.62 6.47
C ASP A 86 25.86 -5.50 5.45
N PRO A 87 24.91 -4.58 5.70
CA PRO A 87 24.55 -3.58 4.71
C PRO A 87 25.64 -2.53 4.53
N VAL A 88 25.77 -2.03 3.30
CA VAL A 88 26.62 -0.88 3.00
C VAL A 88 25.87 0.40 3.35
N THR A 89 26.54 1.33 4.04
CA THR A 89 25.93 2.59 4.50
C THR A 89 26.61 3.84 3.94
N ARG A 90 25.82 4.89 3.71
CA ARG A 90 26.26 6.21 3.24
C ARG A 90 25.50 7.32 3.94
N GLU A 91 26.16 8.42 4.32
CA GLU A 91 25.48 9.61 4.85
C GLU A 91 24.74 10.38 3.74
N ILE A 92 23.55 10.89 4.07
CA ILE A 92 22.67 11.62 3.14
C ILE A 92 22.06 12.86 3.82
N ASP A 93 21.59 13.82 3.01
CA ASP A 93 20.71 14.87 3.51
C ASP A 93 19.33 14.27 3.81
N LYS A 94 18.94 14.33 5.08
CA LYS A 94 17.67 13.76 5.55
C LYS A 94 16.45 14.61 5.26
N THR A 95 16.57 15.78 4.62
CA THR A 95 15.41 16.65 4.37
C THR A 95 14.34 15.91 3.56
N SER A 96 13.10 15.86 4.05
CA SER A 96 12.00 15.13 3.41
C SER A 96 11.08 16.05 2.58
N PRO A 97 10.21 15.49 1.71
CA PRO A 97 9.21 16.28 0.99
C PRO A 97 8.33 17.11 1.94
N THR A 98 7.98 16.54 3.09
CA THR A 98 7.21 17.21 4.14
C THR A 98 7.94 18.45 4.66
N ASP A 99 9.25 18.36 4.92
CA ASP A 99 10.02 19.49 5.46
C ASP A 99 10.06 20.66 4.48
N ASP A 100 10.29 20.37 3.20
CA ASP A 100 10.39 21.41 2.17
C ASP A 100 9.02 21.99 1.78
N LEU A 101 7.95 21.17 1.75
CA LEU A 101 6.58 21.67 1.58
C LEU A 101 6.15 22.55 2.76
N ASP A 102 6.42 22.12 4.00
CA ASP A 102 6.15 22.90 5.21
C ASP A 102 6.83 24.27 5.16
N TRP A 103 8.12 24.28 4.81
CA TRP A 103 8.87 25.52 4.63
C TRP A 103 8.27 26.42 3.54
N ILE A 104 7.88 25.87 2.39
CA ILE A 104 7.26 26.66 1.31
C ILE A 104 5.95 27.30 1.79
N MET A 105 5.12 26.53 2.49
CA MET A 105 3.85 27.01 3.03
C MET A 105 4.07 28.12 4.05
N ASP A 106 5.02 27.97 4.97
CA ASP A 106 5.41 29.00 5.94
C ASP A 106 5.83 30.30 5.25
N GLN A 107 6.60 30.22 4.17
CA GLN A 107 7.01 31.42 3.43
C GLN A 107 5.82 32.13 2.77
N ILE A 108 4.86 31.39 2.22
CA ILE A 108 3.66 31.96 1.59
C ILE A 108 2.75 32.61 2.65
N GLU A 109 2.59 31.96 3.80
CA GLU A 109 1.84 32.48 4.94
C GLU A 109 2.49 33.77 5.47
N ALA A 110 3.78 33.75 5.78
CA ALA A 110 4.50 34.92 6.30
C ALA A 110 4.46 36.14 5.35
N MET A 111 4.49 35.93 4.03
CA MET A 111 4.39 37.05 3.08
C MET A 111 2.96 37.59 2.91
N SER A 112 1.95 36.84 3.34
CA SER A 112 0.54 37.20 3.26
C SER A 112 -0.07 37.65 4.59
N GLU A 113 0.66 37.50 5.70
CA GLU A 113 0.27 37.98 7.03
C GLU A 113 -0.17 39.46 7.01
N PRO A 114 -1.34 39.79 7.60
CA PRO A 114 -1.76 41.17 7.78
C PRO A 114 -0.72 41.98 8.55
N HIS A 115 -0.62 43.27 8.24
CA HIS A 115 0.16 44.18 9.08
C HIS A 115 -0.78 45.02 9.94
N GLU A 116 -0.48 45.10 11.22
CA GLU A 116 -1.19 45.96 12.16
C GLU A 116 -0.66 47.40 12.06
N MET A 117 -1.56 48.35 11.87
CA MET A 117 -1.25 49.78 11.92
C MET A 117 -2.03 50.42 13.06
N CYS A 118 -1.31 50.83 14.09
CA CYS A 118 -1.89 51.57 15.21
C CYS A 118 -1.76 53.07 15.02
N ARG A 119 -2.86 53.80 15.22
CA ARG A 119 -2.93 55.26 15.21
C ARG A 119 -3.52 55.76 16.52
N THR A 120 -2.91 56.78 17.11
CA THR A 120 -3.44 57.43 18.30
C THR A 120 -4.34 58.59 17.89
N PHE A 121 -5.60 58.57 18.33
CA PHE A 121 -6.55 59.64 18.11
C PHE A 121 -7.18 60.06 19.45
N ARG A 122 -7.06 61.34 19.81
CA ARG A 122 -7.59 61.92 21.07
C ARG A 122 -7.18 61.14 22.34
N GLY A 123 -5.95 60.64 22.40
CA GLY A 123 -5.43 59.89 23.55
C GLY A 123 -5.78 58.40 23.55
N ASN A 124 -6.61 57.91 22.63
CA ASN A 124 -6.92 56.49 22.47
C ASN A 124 -6.13 55.88 21.32
N ARG A 125 -5.54 54.69 21.54
CA ARG A 125 -4.84 53.91 20.50
C ARG A 125 -5.86 53.05 19.75
N HIS A 126 -5.97 53.25 18.45
CA HIS A 126 -6.78 52.44 17.54
C HIS A 126 -5.87 51.65 16.62
N CYS A 127 -5.97 50.33 16.62
CA CYS A 127 -5.19 49.47 15.74
C CYS A 127 -6.09 48.88 14.65
N TYR A 128 -5.57 48.83 13.43
CA TYR A 128 -6.25 48.32 12.25
C TYR A 128 -5.37 47.29 11.58
N GLU A 129 -5.91 46.12 11.27
CA GLU A 129 -5.24 45.11 10.47
C GLU A 129 -5.53 45.35 8.99
N TYR A 130 -4.47 45.47 8.20
CA TYR A 130 -4.59 45.63 6.75
C TYR A 130 -4.01 44.42 6.04
N PRO A 131 -4.75 43.83 5.07
CA PRO A 131 -4.22 42.76 4.24
C PRO A 131 -2.93 43.20 3.54
N ARG A 132 -1.89 42.37 3.64
CA ARG A 132 -0.62 42.64 2.97
C ARG A 132 -0.76 42.47 1.46
N ARG A 133 0.03 43.24 0.73
CA ARG A 133 0.14 43.14 -0.73
C ARG A 133 1.24 42.12 -1.06
N VAL A 134 0.83 40.98 -1.60
CA VAL A 134 1.74 39.86 -1.93
C VAL A 134 2.34 40.07 -3.31
N ASN A 135 3.65 39.85 -3.45
CA ASN A 135 4.35 39.90 -4.72
C ASN A 135 4.00 38.65 -5.57
N PRO A 136 3.36 38.80 -6.74
CA PRO A 136 2.96 37.67 -7.57
C PRO A 136 4.14 36.83 -8.09
N ALA A 137 5.31 37.44 -8.31
CA ALA A 137 6.48 36.72 -8.81
C ALA A 137 7.06 35.77 -7.76
N THR A 138 7.13 36.23 -6.50
CA THR A 138 7.58 35.40 -5.38
C THR A 138 6.60 34.28 -5.10
N LEU A 139 5.29 34.58 -5.05
CA LEU A 139 4.24 33.57 -4.87
C LEU A 139 4.31 32.50 -5.95
N ARG A 140 4.41 32.91 -7.22
CA ARG A 140 4.54 31.98 -8.35
C ARG A 140 5.77 31.09 -8.23
N THR A 141 6.89 31.63 -7.78
CA THR A 141 8.13 30.85 -7.63
C THR A 141 7.98 29.78 -6.54
N LEU A 142 7.41 30.15 -5.38
CA LEU A 142 7.18 29.20 -4.29
C LEU A 142 6.13 28.15 -4.66
N ALA A 143 5.02 28.57 -5.26
CA ALA A 143 3.97 27.66 -5.67
C ALA A 143 4.44 26.66 -6.74
N ARG A 144 5.29 27.10 -7.70
CA ARG A 144 5.91 26.19 -8.67
C ARG A 144 6.82 25.16 -7.99
N ARG A 145 7.65 25.57 -7.04
CA ARG A 145 8.50 24.64 -6.28
C ARG A 145 7.70 23.58 -5.52
N ALA A 146 6.56 23.97 -4.94
CA ALA A 146 5.66 22.99 -4.32
C ALA A 146 5.08 22.01 -5.35
N VAL A 147 4.68 22.50 -6.52
CA VAL A 147 4.22 21.64 -7.63
C VAL A 147 5.34 20.70 -8.10
N ASP A 148 6.58 21.17 -8.20
CA ASP A 148 7.72 20.34 -8.59
C ASP A 148 7.98 19.21 -7.59
N ILE A 149 7.87 19.48 -6.29
CA ILE A 149 7.94 18.44 -5.24
C ILE A 149 6.79 17.44 -5.39
N ILE A 150 5.55 17.91 -5.56
CA ILE A 150 4.36 17.04 -5.63
C ILE A 150 4.37 16.17 -6.90
N GLU A 151 4.86 16.70 -8.02
CA GLU A 151 4.98 15.98 -9.30
C GLU A 151 6.24 15.10 -9.39
N GLY A 152 7.16 15.21 -8.43
CA GLY A 152 8.43 14.47 -8.43
C GLY A 152 9.43 14.97 -9.48
N ASN A 153 9.34 16.24 -9.91
CA ASN A 153 10.23 16.83 -10.91
C ASN A 153 11.64 17.08 -10.34
N GLU A 154 12.60 17.33 -11.23
CA GLU A 154 13.93 17.83 -10.85
C GLU A 154 13.80 19.17 -10.12
N LEU A 155 14.43 19.28 -8.95
CA LEU A 155 14.31 20.44 -8.09
C LEU A 155 15.47 21.42 -8.31
N GLN A 156 15.21 22.70 -8.03
CA GLN A 156 16.15 23.78 -8.35
C GLN A 156 16.43 24.71 -7.16
N GLY A 157 17.63 25.28 -7.14
CA GLY A 157 18.04 26.27 -6.16
C GLY A 157 18.30 25.63 -4.80
N ARG A 158 17.63 26.10 -3.74
CA ARG A 158 17.82 25.53 -2.38
C ARG A 158 17.26 24.12 -2.21
N PHE A 159 16.54 23.63 -3.20
CA PHE A 159 15.86 22.33 -3.19
C PHE A 159 16.55 21.31 -4.10
N SER A 160 17.66 21.66 -4.75
CA SER A 160 18.37 20.71 -5.61
C SER A 160 19.07 19.63 -4.78
N GLU A 161 19.35 18.49 -5.41
CA GLU A 161 20.10 17.37 -4.83
C GLU A 161 19.36 16.72 -3.64
N ARG A 162 18.03 16.82 -3.62
CA ARG A 162 17.23 16.13 -2.60
C ARG A 162 17.15 14.65 -2.91
N GLU A 163 17.30 13.84 -1.88
CA GLU A 163 17.29 12.39 -1.99
C GLU A 163 15.93 11.82 -2.44
N TYR A 164 14.86 12.62 -2.34
CA TYR A 164 13.50 12.30 -2.77
C TYR A 164 13.16 12.78 -4.21
N GLU A 165 14.09 13.38 -4.94
CA GLU A 165 13.88 13.73 -6.36
C GLU A 165 13.45 12.49 -7.16
N GLY A 166 12.43 12.63 -8.01
CA GLY A 166 11.85 11.52 -8.76
C GLY A 166 10.80 10.69 -8.02
N PHE A 167 10.52 10.97 -6.74
CA PHE A 167 9.43 10.35 -5.98
C PHE A 167 8.25 11.32 -5.84
N PRO A 168 7.25 11.25 -6.72
CA PRO A 168 6.09 12.13 -6.66
C PRO A 168 5.18 11.76 -5.47
N LEU A 169 4.52 12.77 -4.91
CA LEU A 169 3.42 12.55 -3.96
C LEU A 169 2.13 12.12 -4.69
N LEU A 170 2.04 12.43 -5.98
CA LEU A 170 1.01 11.90 -6.87
C LEU A 170 1.48 10.56 -7.43
N HIS A 171 0.77 9.48 -7.13
CA HIS A 171 1.16 8.12 -7.56
C HIS A 171 0.76 7.84 -9.01
N TYR A 172 1.13 8.72 -9.94
CA TYR A 172 0.78 8.66 -11.36
C TYR A 172 1.80 7.90 -12.22
N LEU A 173 2.90 7.42 -11.61
CA LEU A 173 4.01 6.76 -12.33
C LEU A 173 3.86 5.24 -12.47
N GLY A 174 2.72 4.66 -12.10
CA GLY A 174 2.52 3.20 -12.08
C GLY A 174 2.95 2.49 -13.37
N GLY A 175 2.70 3.10 -14.54
CA GLY A 175 3.05 2.53 -15.85
C GLY A 175 4.55 2.30 -16.10
N ILE A 176 5.44 3.00 -15.37
CA ILE A 176 6.90 2.86 -15.49
C ILE A 176 7.57 2.21 -14.28
N LYS A 177 6.81 1.83 -13.25
CA LYS A 177 7.33 1.22 -12.02
C LYS A 177 7.50 -0.31 -12.13
N THR A 178 7.96 -0.80 -13.29
CA THR A 178 8.32 -2.21 -13.48
C THR A 178 9.82 -2.33 -13.70
N LYS A 179 10.50 -3.19 -12.95
CA LYS A 179 11.93 -3.47 -13.10
C LYS A 179 12.20 -4.92 -13.47
N ALA A 180 13.02 -5.14 -14.49
CA ALA A 180 13.43 -6.49 -14.87
C ALA A 180 14.66 -6.94 -14.10
N VAL A 181 14.69 -8.23 -13.74
CA VAL A 181 15.89 -8.89 -13.20
C VAL A 181 16.92 -9.00 -14.32
N ASP A 182 18.15 -8.56 -14.04
CA ASP A 182 19.28 -8.72 -14.95
C ASP A 182 19.61 -10.24 -15.09
N PRO A 183 19.61 -10.81 -16.30
CA PRO A 183 19.83 -12.24 -16.51
C PRO A 183 21.28 -12.70 -16.24
N VAL A 184 22.25 -11.77 -16.25
CA VAL A 184 23.67 -12.08 -16.03
C VAL A 184 23.98 -12.03 -14.54
N THR A 185 23.60 -10.96 -13.85
CA THR A 185 23.87 -10.82 -12.41
C THR A 185 22.84 -11.53 -11.53
N LYS A 186 21.69 -11.90 -12.10
CA LYS A 186 20.53 -12.46 -11.38
C LYS A 186 20.06 -11.55 -10.27
N SER A 187 20.01 -10.25 -10.55
CA SER A 187 19.63 -9.27 -9.56
C SER A 187 18.82 -8.12 -10.12
N VAL A 188 18.11 -7.44 -9.22
CA VAL A 188 17.36 -6.21 -9.50
C VAL A 188 17.58 -5.23 -8.35
N THR A 189 17.59 -3.93 -8.64
CA THR A 189 17.71 -2.89 -7.61
C THR A 189 16.37 -2.21 -7.40
N VAL A 190 15.92 -2.08 -6.16
CA VAL A 190 14.73 -1.33 -5.75
C VAL A 190 15.19 -0.16 -4.88
N ASN A 191 14.87 1.07 -5.29
CA ASN A 191 15.19 2.26 -4.50
C ASN A 191 13.97 2.65 -3.68
N GLN A 192 14.18 3.01 -2.42
CA GLN A 192 13.13 3.46 -1.52
C GLN A 192 13.52 4.71 -0.75
N ILE A 193 12.53 5.54 -0.45
CA ILE A 193 12.66 6.64 0.52
C ILE A 193 11.66 6.44 1.66
N TRP A 194 12.12 6.66 2.89
CA TRP A 194 11.34 6.42 4.11
C TRP A 194 11.28 7.72 4.91
N TYR A 195 10.07 8.19 5.22
CA TYR A 195 9.84 9.46 5.94
C TYR A 195 8.43 9.47 6.55
N ASP A 196 8.18 10.33 7.55
CA ASP A 196 6.83 10.55 8.12
C ASP A 196 5.98 9.30 8.34
N SER A 197 5.01 8.98 7.49
CA SER A 197 4.22 7.74 7.54
C SER A 197 4.29 6.98 6.20
N HIS A 198 5.31 7.29 5.40
CA HIS A 198 5.45 6.95 3.99
C HIS A 198 6.68 6.08 3.74
N ILE A 199 6.51 5.09 2.87
CA ILE A 199 7.57 4.40 2.16
C ILE A 199 7.20 4.54 0.69
N GLU A 200 8.07 5.16 -0.08
CA GLU A 200 7.90 5.29 -1.53
C GLU A 200 8.98 4.47 -2.23
N ALA A 201 8.61 3.76 -3.30
CA ALA A 201 9.54 2.98 -4.10
C ALA A 201 9.47 3.35 -5.58
N ASP A 202 10.56 3.08 -6.28
CA ASP A 202 10.64 3.24 -7.74
C ASP A 202 10.21 1.98 -8.52
N ALA A 203 9.67 0.98 -7.83
CA ALA A 203 9.14 -0.24 -8.41
C ALA A 203 7.88 -0.70 -7.66
N ASN A 204 6.82 -0.98 -8.42
CA ASN A 204 5.60 -1.67 -7.98
C ASN A 204 5.67 -3.14 -8.41
N TYR A 205 6.39 -3.41 -9.51
CA TYR A 205 6.54 -4.75 -10.08
C TYR A 205 7.99 -5.09 -10.36
N ILE A 206 8.33 -6.36 -10.15
CA ILE A 206 9.54 -6.96 -10.70
C ILE A 206 9.12 -7.94 -11.80
N ASP A 207 9.82 -7.90 -12.94
CA ASP A 207 9.82 -8.94 -13.96
C ASP A 207 10.95 -9.94 -13.65
N PRO A 208 10.63 -11.14 -13.13
CA PRO A 208 11.63 -12.10 -12.72
C PRO A 208 11.77 -13.25 -13.73
N ILE A 209 11.34 -13.08 -14.99
CA ILE A 209 11.38 -14.15 -16.02
C ILE A 209 12.76 -14.82 -16.09
N ALA A 210 13.83 -14.01 -16.03
CA ALA A 210 15.21 -14.46 -16.13
C ALA A 210 15.65 -15.43 -15.02
N VAL A 211 14.92 -15.50 -13.90
CA VAL A 211 15.28 -16.25 -12.69
C VAL A 211 14.12 -17.12 -12.18
N THR A 212 13.27 -17.59 -13.09
CA THR A 212 12.08 -18.42 -12.75
C THR A 212 12.44 -19.62 -11.88
N ASP A 213 13.53 -20.32 -12.23
CA ASP A 213 13.97 -21.57 -11.60
C ASP A 213 15.30 -21.42 -10.84
N GLU A 214 15.77 -20.18 -10.65
CA GLU A 214 17.09 -19.90 -10.08
C GLU A 214 17.00 -18.93 -8.90
N GLU A 215 17.82 -19.16 -7.87
CA GLU A 215 18.01 -18.17 -6.80
C GLU A 215 18.55 -16.85 -7.37
N TRP A 216 18.13 -15.74 -6.75
CA TRP A 216 18.41 -14.39 -7.23
C TRP A 216 18.48 -13.41 -6.05
N THR A 217 18.77 -12.15 -6.33
CA THR A 217 18.95 -11.12 -5.29
C THR A 217 18.17 -9.85 -5.60
N ILE A 218 17.47 -9.31 -4.61
CA ILE A 218 16.95 -7.94 -4.66
C ILE A 218 17.91 -7.05 -3.87
N HIS A 219 18.48 -6.06 -4.55
CA HIS A 219 19.25 -5.00 -3.91
C HIS A 219 18.29 -3.88 -3.48
N TYR A 220 18.07 -3.72 -2.18
CA TYR A 220 17.31 -2.60 -1.66
C TYR A 220 18.24 -1.45 -1.33
N VAL A 221 18.07 -0.31 -1.99
CA VAL A 221 18.76 0.95 -1.69
C VAL A 221 17.77 1.87 -0.99
N ILE A 222 17.93 2.01 0.32
CA ILE A 222 16.92 2.63 1.19
C ILE A 222 17.48 3.89 1.81
N LYS A 223 16.85 5.02 1.52
CA LYS A 223 17.23 6.34 2.02
C LYS A 223 16.27 6.76 3.14
N ILE A 224 16.79 6.93 4.35
CA ILE A 224 15.99 7.29 5.51
C ILE A 224 16.03 8.79 5.71
N LEU A 225 14.93 9.46 5.39
CA LEU A 225 14.79 10.90 5.55
C LEU A 225 14.22 11.22 6.94
N ASN A 226 13.95 12.50 7.20
CA ASN A 226 13.51 13.01 8.48
C ASN A 226 12.18 12.36 8.89
N ARG A 227 12.08 11.94 10.16
CA ARG A 227 10.97 11.14 10.73
C ARG A 227 10.83 9.74 10.12
N GLY A 228 11.82 9.28 9.35
CA GLY A 228 11.84 7.98 8.68
C GLY A 228 12.43 6.82 9.49
N HIS A 229 12.99 7.07 10.68
CA HIS A 229 13.65 6.02 11.49
C HIS A 229 12.77 4.78 11.67
N GLU A 230 13.32 3.60 11.38
CA GLU A 230 12.57 2.35 11.36
C GLU A 230 13.48 1.11 11.29
N ASP A 231 12.91 -0.08 11.53
CA ASP A 231 13.56 -1.35 11.24
C ASP A 231 13.18 -1.85 9.83
N PHE A 232 14.19 -2.16 9.00
CA PHE A 232 13.98 -2.83 7.72
C PHE A 232 13.53 -4.27 7.96
N ALA A 233 12.27 -4.54 7.65
CA ALA A 233 11.65 -5.85 7.77
C ALA A 233 10.79 -6.16 6.55
N PRO A 234 11.39 -6.46 5.38
CA PRO A 234 10.61 -6.85 4.22
C PRO A 234 9.90 -8.17 4.52
N TYR A 235 8.59 -8.19 4.33
CA TYR A 235 7.78 -9.39 4.47
C TYR A 235 7.50 -9.99 3.10
N ALA A 236 8.11 -11.14 2.83
CA ALA A 236 7.96 -11.84 1.56
C ALA A 236 6.83 -12.86 1.65
N MET A 237 5.98 -12.90 0.63
CA MET A 237 4.95 -13.93 0.45
C MET A 237 5.37 -14.91 -0.64
N PHE A 238 5.25 -16.20 -0.35
CA PHE A 238 5.63 -17.27 -1.27
C PHE A 238 4.44 -18.18 -1.60
N PHE A 239 4.23 -18.40 -2.90
CA PHE A 239 3.44 -19.51 -3.36
C PHE A 239 4.21 -20.83 -3.19
N ASP A 240 3.46 -21.91 -3.25
CA ASP A 240 3.99 -23.26 -3.37
C ASP A 240 4.47 -23.53 -4.82
N ASP A 241 5.13 -24.66 -5.06
CA ASP A 241 5.56 -25.03 -6.41
C ASP A 241 4.37 -25.50 -7.26
N TRP A 242 4.01 -24.73 -8.29
CA TRP A 242 2.92 -25.12 -9.19
C TRP A 242 3.25 -26.40 -9.98
N THR A 243 4.54 -26.72 -10.17
CA THR A 243 4.96 -27.93 -10.91
C THR A 243 4.72 -29.21 -10.13
N GLU A 244 4.47 -29.10 -8.83
CA GLU A 244 4.24 -30.22 -7.93
C GLU A 244 2.75 -30.55 -7.73
N PHE A 245 1.85 -29.84 -8.42
CA PHE A 245 0.40 -29.94 -8.19
C PHE A 245 -0.33 -30.94 -9.08
N ASP A 246 0.41 -31.82 -9.73
CA ASP A 246 -0.13 -33.09 -10.20
C ASP A 246 0.04 -34.12 -9.08
N PHE A 247 -1.09 -34.52 -8.46
CA PHE A 247 -1.12 -35.54 -7.40
C PHE A 247 -1.62 -36.90 -7.90
N THR A 248 -1.74 -37.11 -9.22
CA THR A 248 -2.26 -38.37 -9.78
C THR A 248 -1.42 -39.58 -9.38
N ASP A 249 -0.11 -39.39 -9.18
CA ASP A 249 0.81 -40.42 -8.69
C ASP A 249 0.55 -40.85 -7.23
N LEU A 250 -0.11 -39.98 -6.44
CA LEU A 250 -0.54 -40.24 -5.07
C LEU A 250 -2.03 -40.59 -4.96
N GLY A 251 -2.72 -40.81 -6.09
CA GLY A 251 -4.17 -41.04 -6.13
C GLY A 251 -5.02 -39.79 -5.88
N GLY A 252 -4.42 -38.61 -5.97
CA GLY A 252 -5.07 -37.30 -5.88
C GLY A 252 -5.44 -36.70 -7.26
N PRO A 253 -5.99 -35.48 -7.28
CA PRO A 253 -6.33 -34.77 -8.50
C PRO A 253 -5.08 -34.16 -9.15
N ASP A 254 -5.12 -34.01 -10.47
CA ASP A 254 -4.22 -33.12 -11.19
C ASP A 254 -4.79 -31.69 -11.16
N MET A 255 -4.10 -30.77 -10.46
CA MET A 255 -4.47 -29.36 -10.40
C MET A 255 -3.72 -28.50 -11.43
N THR A 256 -2.83 -29.10 -12.23
CA THR A 256 -2.07 -28.43 -13.30
C THR A 256 -2.78 -28.50 -14.65
N ALA A 257 -3.94 -29.16 -14.73
CA ALA A 257 -4.68 -29.37 -15.98
C ALA A 257 -3.78 -29.96 -17.09
N GLY A 258 -3.10 -31.07 -16.79
CA GLY A 258 -2.16 -31.73 -17.68
C GLY A 258 -0.89 -30.93 -17.94
N GLY A 259 -0.43 -30.15 -16.96
CA GLY A 259 0.74 -29.27 -17.05
C GLY A 259 0.52 -27.96 -17.80
N THR A 260 -0.73 -27.58 -18.09
CA THR A 260 -1.06 -26.35 -18.83
C THR A 260 -1.48 -25.17 -17.94
N ALA A 261 -1.80 -25.43 -16.67
CA ALA A 261 -2.13 -24.43 -15.67
C ALA A 261 -0.95 -24.18 -14.71
N PHE A 262 -0.90 -22.95 -14.17
CA PHE A 262 0.11 -22.49 -13.21
C PHE A 262 -0.55 -22.11 -11.88
N PRO A 263 -1.14 -23.08 -11.16
CA PRO A 263 -1.86 -22.84 -9.91
C PRO A 263 -1.01 -22.07 -8.88
N ARG A 264 -1.50 -20.90 -8.47
CA ARG A 264 -0.84 -20.01 -7.50
C ARG A 264 -1.41 -20.23 -6.11
N VAL A 265 -0.95 -21.28 -5.43
CA VAL A 265 -1.49 -21.64 -4.11
C VAL A 265 -0.62 -21.03 -3.00
N PRO A 266 -1.22 -20.29 -2.04
CA PRO A 266 -0.52 -19.77 -0.88
C PRO A 266 0.27 -20.83 -0.10
N ASN A 267 1.54 -20.53 0.18
CA ASN A 267 2.35 -21.33 1.09
C ASN A 267 2.62 -20.55 2.39
N ILE A 268 3.77 -19.89 2.46
CA ILE A 268 4.23 -19.17 3.64
C ILE A 268 4.46 -17.70 3.31
N GLY A 269 4.29 -16.84 4.29
CA GLY A 269 4.90 -15.52 4.28
C GLY A 269 5.76 -15.34 5.52
N MET A 270 6.75 -14.46 5.44
CA MET A 270 7.75 -14.29 6.50
C MET A 270 8.41 -12.91 6.43
N ASP A 271 8.77 -12.36 7.59
CA ASP A 271 9.74 -11.27 7.64
C ASP A 271 11.12 -11.84 7.30
N GLN A 272 11.77 -11.31 6.28
CA GLN A 272 13.05 -11.84 5.83
C GLN A 272 14.21 -11.46 6.77
N THR A 273 14.10 -10.31 7.44
CA THR A 273 15.10 -9.79 8.39
C THR A 273 14.50 -8.71 9.27
N PHE A 274 15.23 -8.27 10.29
CA PHE A 274 14.95 -7.09 11.11
C PHE A 274 16.23 -6.29 11.31
N PHE A 275 16.43 -5.26 10.50
CA PHE A 275 17.65 -4.46 10.53
C PHE A 275 17.36 -2.99 10.89
N PRO A 276 17.89 -2.44 12.01
CA PRO A 276 17.60 -1.08 12.42
C PRO A 276 18.26 -0.05 11.49
N MET A 277 17.46 0.90 10.99
CA MET A 277 17.91 1.97 10.09
C MET A 277 17.71 3.36 10.72
N GLN A 278 18.68 4.26 10.55
CA GLN A 278 18.66 5.61 11.12
C GLN A 278 18.48 6.69 10.06
N GLU A 279 17.85 7.80 10.44
CA GLU A 279 17.69 8.97 9.57
C GLU A 279 19.03 9.57 9.15
N GLY A 280 19.10 10.13 7.96
CA GLY A 280 20.32 10.70 7.40
C GLY A 280 21.31 9.66 6.91
N LEU A 281 20.87 8.40 6.80
CA LEU A 281 21.65 7.33 6.20
C LEU A 281 20.88 6.68 5.03
N GLU A 282 21.66 6.26 4.04
CA GLU A 282 21.28 5.32 3.00
C GLU A 282 21.86 3.94 3.34
N TYR A 283 21.06 2.90 3.12
CA TYR A 283 21.43 1.50 3.32
C TYR A 283 21.28 0.73 2.02
N THR A 284 22.29 -0.07 1.65
CA THR A 284 22.16 -1.07 0.58
C THR A 284 22.14 -2.46 1.19
N LEU A 285 21.02 -3.18 1.01
CA LEU A 285 20.81 -4.54 1.51
C LEU A 285 20.65 -5.53 0.34
N ASN A 286 21.41 -6.64 0.38
CA ASN A 286 21.35 -7.67 -0.65
C ASN A 286 20.49 -8.85 -0.19
N MET A 287 19.19 -8.80 -0.50
CA MET A 287 18.24 -9.82 -0.06
C MET A 287 18.24 -11.02 -0.99
N LYS A 288 18.64 -12.18 -0.46
CA LYS A 288 18.58 -13.47 -1.15
C LYS A 288 17.13 -13.91 -1.33
N MET A 289 16.79 -14.35 -2.53
CA MET A 289 15.45 -14.81 -2.88
C MET A 289 15.46 -16.26 -3.37
N PRO A 290 14.39 -17.05 -3.12
CA PRO A 290 14.20 -18.34 -3.79
C PRO A 290 14.00 -18.17 -5.30
N PRO A 291 14.02 -19.26 -6.08
CA PRO A 291 13.51 -19.27 -7.45
C PRO A 291 12.20 -18.48 -7.59
N ALA A 292 12.12 -17.61 -8.60
CA ALA A 292 11.02 -16.65 -8.71
C ALA A 292 9.65 -17.30 -8.97
N ARG A 293 9.60 -18.60 -9.27
CA ARG A 293 8.35 -19.36 -9.29
C ARG A 293 7.62 -19.38 -7.93
N PHE A 294 8.38 -19.33 -6.83
CA PHE A 294 7.82 -19.28 -5.47
C PHE A 294 7.42 -17.87 -5.07
N TRP A 295 8.16 -16.85 -5.50
CA TRP A 295 7.96 -15.49 -5.02
C TRP A 295 6.67 -14.86 -5.58
N ASN A 296 5.82 -14.37 -4.68
CA ASN A 296 4.63 -13.62 -5.04
C ASN A 296 4.90 -12.11 -4.98
N LEU A 297 5.28 -11.62 -3.80
CA LEU A 297 5.54 -10.22 -3.53
C LEU A 297 6.38 -10.06 -2.27
N SER A 298 6.88 -8.85 -2.06
CA SER A 298 7.44 -8.40 -0.79
C SER A 298 6.79 -7.10 -0.35
N TYR A 299 6.32 -7.06 0.89
CA TYR A 299 5.89 -5.84 1.58
C TYR A 299 7.07 -5.22 2.31
N HIS A 300 7.15 -3.90 2.28
CA HIS A 300 8.06 -3.12 3.12
C HIS A 300 7.20 -2.33 4.07
N TRP A 301 7.28 -2.63 5.35
CA TRP A 301 6.46 -1.99 6.37
C TRP A 301 7.33 -1.44 7.48
N GLY A 302 6.93 -0.27 7.98
CA GLY A 302 7.58 0.33 9.13
C GLY A 302 6.90 -0.07 10.42
N TRP A 303 7.47 -1.06 11.11
CA TRP A 303 6.89 -1.64 12.31
C TRP A 303 6.59 -0.59 13.40
N ARG A 304 7.50 0.36 13.64
CA ARG A 304 7.34 1.33 14.72
C ARG A 304 6.21 2.33 14.47
N GLN A 305 5.84 2.56 13.21
CA GLN A 305 4.80 3.50 12.80
C GLN A 305 3.68 2.85 11.96
N HIS A 306 3.37 1.57 12.24
CA HIS A 306 2.32 0.82 11.56
C HIS A 306 0.94 0.95 12.26
N PRO A 307 -0.19 1.06 11.54
CA PRO A 307 -0.35 1.48 10.12
C PRO A 307 -0.07 2.99 10.00
N PRO A 308 0.25 3.57 8.83
CA PRO A 308 0.01 3.11 7.46
C PRO A 308 1.27 2.89 6.61
N ARG A 309 2.46 2.91 7.21
CA ARG A 309 3.73 2.92 6.47
C ARG A 309 4.02 1.57 5.78
N VAL A 310 3.53 1.37 4.55
CA VAL A 310 3.68 0.15 3.74
C VAL A 310 3.89 0.46 2.26
N GLN A 311 4.77 -0.30 1.60
CA GLN A 311 4.96 -0.33 0.14
C GLN A 311 5.04 -1.77 -0.36
N VAL A 312 4.60 -2.06 -1.59
CA VAL A 312 4.54 -3.42 -2.13
C VAL A 312 5.31 -3.55 -3.45
N VAL A 313 6.15 -4.58 -3.56
CA VAL A 313 6.71 -4.99 -4.85
C VAL A 313 6.20 -6.38 -5.20
N GLU A 314 5.48 -6.52 -6.31
CA GLU A 314 4.82 -7.75 -6.73
C GLU A 314 5.50 -8.39 -7.95
N ASN A 315 5.34 -9.70 -8.09
CA ASN A 315 5.72 -10.46 -9.26
C ASN A 315 4.83 -10.11 -10.45
N MET A 316 5.40 -9.49 -11.47
CA MET A 316 4.70 -9.09 -12.70
C MET A 316 3.99 -10.27 -13.39
N ARG A 317 4.45 -11.50 -13.18
CA ARG A 317 3.90 -12.72 -13.80
C ARG A 317 2.67 -13.27 -13.07
N VAL A 318 2.21 -12.63 -11.99
CA VAL A 318 0.88 -12.91 -11.44
C VAL A 318 -0.14 -12.44 -12.49
N PRO A 319 -0.82 -13.35 -13.19
CA PRO A 319 -1.62 -12.96 -14.34
C PRO A 319 -2.90 -12.26 -13.88
N LEU A 320 -3.34 -11.26 -14.64
CA LEU A 320 -4.73 -10.83 -14.60
C LEU A 320 -5.62 -11.94 -15.18
N ARG A 321 -6.93 -11.87 -14.93
CA ARG A 321 -7.88 -12.92 -15.34
C ARG A 321 -7.86 -13.19 -16.84
N ASN A 322 -7.61 -12.16 -17.65
CA ASN A 322 -7.49 -12.25 -19.10
C ASN A 322 -6.13 -12.81 -19.58
N GLY A 323 -5.24 -13.20 -18.66
CA GLY A 323 -3.88 -13.68 -18.94
C GLY A 323 -2.84 -12.59 -19.15
N ALA A 324 -3.22 -11.31 -19.09
CA ALA A 324 -2.26 -10.21 -19.17
C ALA A 324 -1.33 -10.18 -17.95
N LEU A 325 -0.14 -9.62 -18.14
CA LEU A 325 0.80 -9.38 -17.06
C LEU A 325 0.25 -8.37 -16.06
N ARG A 326 0.65 -8.50 -14.81
CA ARG A 326 0.12 -7.75 -13.69
C ARG A 326 0.20 -6.22 -13.86
N ASN A 327 1.35 -5.76 -14.34
CA ASN A 327 1.64 -4.35 -14.60
C ASN A 327 0.74 -3.72 -15.68
N SER A 328 0.03 -4.53 -16.47
CA SER A 328 -0.98 -4.03 -17.42
C SER A 328 -2.11 -3.28 -16.72
N ALA A 329 -2.37 -3.56 -15.44
CA ALA A 329 -3.33 -2.81 -14.62
C ALA A 329 -2.92 -1.33 -14.50
N GLU A 330 -1.68 -1.08 -14.10
CA GLU A 330 -1.15 0.29 -13.99
C GLU A 330 -0.97 0.97 -15.35
N ILE A 331 -0.45 0.24 -16.35
CA ILE A 331 -0.28 0.76 -17.72
C ILE A 331 -1.65 1.16 -18.32
N GLY A 332 -2.69 0.38 -18.06
CA GLY A 332 -4.05 0.69 -18.53
C GLY A 332 -4.65 1.96 -17.91
N VAL A 333 -4.20 2.34 -16.72
CA VAL A 333 -4.66 3.55 -16.01
C VAL A 333 -3.79 4.75 -16.37
N PHE A 334 -2.48 4.64 -16.16
CA PHE A 334 -1.55 5.78 -16.23
C PHE A 334 -0.85 5.92 -17.59
N GLY A 335 -1.01 4.95 -18.49
CA GLY A 335 -0.29 4.88 -19.76
C GLY A 335 1.11 4.27 -19.63
N GLU A 336 1.72 3.87 -20.75
CA GLU A 336 3.03 3.21 -20.76
C GLU A 336 4.16 4.08 -20.22
N ASN A 337 4.12 5.39 -20.48
CA ASN A 337 5.11 6.34 -19.99
C ASN A 337 4.48 7.70 -19.67
N PRO A 338 4.05 7.93 -18.43
CA PRO A 338 3.50 9.20 -17.98
C PRO A 338 4.49 10.38 -18.12
N LEU A 339 5.80 10.12 -18.20
CA LEU A 339 6.84 11.14 -18.33
C LEU A 339 7.17 11.49 -19.79
N ALA A 340 6.55 10.85 -20.77
CA ALA A 340 6.87 11.05 -22.19
C ALA A 340 6.54 12.48 -22.68
N SER A 341 5.55 13.15 -22.08
CA SER A 341 5.17 14.53 -22.38
C SER A 341 4.34 15.13 -21.25
N GLU A 342 4.20 16.46 -21.22
CA GLU A 342 3.30 17.14 -20.29
C GLU A 342 1.84 16.67 -20.45
N GLU A 343 1.40 16.37 -21.68
CA GLU A 343 0.05 15.84 -21.94
C GLU A 343 -0.14 14.45 -21.33
N ALA A 344 0.84 13.55 -21.49
CA ALA A 344 0.83 12.22 -20.89
C ALA A 344 0.80 12.30 -19.35
N LYS A 345 1.63 13.18 -18.77
CA LYS A 345 1.67 13.42 -17.33
C LYS A 345 0.32 13.92 -16.80
N LEU A 346 -0.25 14.93 -17.44
CA LEU A 346 -1.54 15.49 -17.02
C LEU A 346 -2.70 14.51 -17.23
N ALA A 347 -2.64 13.64 -18.26
CA ALA A 347 -3.60 12.57 -18.46
C ALA A 347 -3.51 11.53 -17.32
N ALA A 348 -2.31 11.12 -16.93
CA ALA A 348 -2.07 10.21 -15.81
C ALA A 348 -2.51 10.81 -14.46
N ILE A 349 -2.14 12.06 -14.16
CA ILE A 349 -2.62 12.79 -12.96
C ILE A 349 -4.14 12.96 -13.00
N GLY A 350 -4.73 13.09 -14.19
CA GLY A 350 -6.16 13.17 -14.41
C GLY A 350 -6.94 11.92 -13.99
N MET A 351 -6.27 10.79 -13.75
CA MET A 351 -6.86 9.54 -13.27
C MET A 351 -7.06 9.51 -11.75
N ILE A 352 -6.25 10.26 -11.02
CA ILE A 352 -6.37 10.40 -9.57
C ILE A 352 -7.59 11.28 -9.25
N GLY A 353 -8.33 10.94 -8.20
CA GLY A 353 -9.50 11.69 -7.73
C GLY A 353 -9.17 13.13 -7.34
N ASP A 354 -10.06 14.08 -7.66
CA ASP A 354 -9.86 15.51 -7.33
C ASP A 354 -9.83 15.79 -5.81
N THR A 355 -10.42 14.91 -5.02
CA THR A 355 -10.43 14.99 -3.54
C THR A 355 -9.15 14.45 -2.91
N ALA A 356 -8.25 13.82 -3.68
CA ALA A 356 -6.97 13.31 -3.19
C ALA A 356 -6.17 14.42 -2.51
N PRO A 357 -5.71 14.23 -1.25
CA PRO A 357 -4.96 15.25 -0.52
C PRO A 357 -3.77 15.83 -1.31
N ALA A 358 -2.95 14.98 -1.94
CA ALA A 358 -1.85 15.42 -2.79
C ALA A 358 -2.32 16.19 -4.04
N LYS A 359 -3.41 15.76 -4.69
CA LYS A 359 -3.97 16.44 -5.86
C LYS A 359 -4.63 17.77 -5.52
N ARG A 360 -5.31 17.87 -4.37
CA ARG A 360 -5.85 19.12 -3.82
C ARG A 360 -4.73 20.13 -3.63
N MET A 361 -3.63 19.74 -2.97
CA MET A 361 -2.45 20.61 -2.84
C MET A 361 -1.92 21.03 -4.21
N TRP A 362 -1.74 20.07 -5.14
CA TRP A 362 -1.25 20.32 -6.50
C TRP A 362 -2.11 21.35 -7.25
N GLN A 363 -3.44 21.18 -7.26
CA GLN A 363 -4.37 22.12 -7.91
C GLN A 363 -4.27 23.52 -7.29
N MET A 364 -4.33 23.60 -5.96
CA MET A 364 -4.32 24.88 -5.25
C MET A 364 -2.98 25.63 -5.41
N PHE A 365 -1.84 24.94 -5.42
CA PHE A 365 -0.55 25.57 -5.74
C PHE A 365 -0.50 26.05 -7.20
N ARG A 366 -1.00 25.27 -8.16
CA ARG A 366 -1.06 25.71 -9.57
C ARG A 366 -1.93 26.96 -9.74
N GLU A 367 -3.10 26.99 -9.09
CA GLU A 367 -3.97 28.17 -9.06
C GLU A 367 -3.25 29.39 -8.50
N MET A 368 -2.59 29.25 -7.35
CA MET A 368 -1.79 30.34 -6.75
C MET A 368 -0.68 30.82 -7.67
N GLY A 369 0.02 29.90 -8.35
CA GLY A 369 1.07 30.25 -9.32
C GLY A 369 0.54 31.00 -10.55
N GLY A 370 -0.73 30.80 -10.89
CA GLY A 370 -1.45 31.47 -11.97
C GLY A 370 -2.02 32.84 -11.61
N MET A 371 -2.10 33.21 -10.32
CA MET A 371 -2.68 34.48 -9.90
C MET A 371 -1.93 35.69 -10.48
N THR A 372 -2.68 36.68 -11.00
CA THR A 372 -2.13 37.92 -11.56
C THR A 372 -2.86 39.15 -11.04
N ILE A 373 -2.18 40.30 -11.10
CA ILE A 373 -2.79 41.59 -10.72
C ILE A 373 -3.52 42.15 -11.95
N ASN A 374 -4.79 42.55 -11.78
CA ASN A 374 -5.52 43.26 -12.82
C ASN A 374 -4.83 44.59 -13.15
N ARG A 375 -4.55 44.85 -14.43
CA ARG A 375 -3.78 46.01 -14.92
C ARG A 375 -4.38 47.36 -14.50
N THR A 376 -5.68 47.45 -14.28
CA THR A 376 -6.38 48.66 -13.83
C THR A 376 -6.14 49.02 -12.35
N ASN A 377 -5.70 48.07 -11.51
CA ASN A 377 -5.43 48.28 -10.08
C ASN A 377 -3.97 48.61 -9.75
N LYS A 378 -3.14 48.93 -10.76
CA LYS A 378 -1.73 49.32 -10.56
C LYS A 378 -1.54 50.58 -9.69
N HIS A 379 -2.57 51.43 -9.58
CA HIS A 379 -2.47 52.71 -8.86
C HIS A 379 -2.58 52.61 -7.33
N PHE A 380 -2.94 51.46 -6.75
CA PHE A 380 -3.09 51.26 -5.30
C PHE A 380 -2.13 50.21 -4.72
N GLY A 381 -0.83 50.35 -4.98
CA GLY A 381 0.21 49.56 -4.30
C GLY A 381 0.39 48.11 -4.79
N GLY A 382 0.00 47.82 -6.04
CA GLY A 382 0.41 46.67 -6.86
C GLY A 382 0.81 45.37 -6.12
N GLY A 383 -0.18 44.58 -5.68
CA GLY A 383 0.04 43.23 -5.16
C GLY A 383 -1.26 42.46 -5.02
N LEU A 384 -1.17 41.13 -4.93
CA LEU A 384 -2.34 40.29 -4.64
C LEU A 384 -2.83 40.55 -3.21
N ASN A 385 -4.12 40.34 -2.97
CA ASN A 385 -4.70 40.50 -1.64
C ASN A 385 -4.26 39.33 -0.76
N GLY A 386 -3.45 39.60 0.28
CA GLY A 386 -2.96 38.59 1.21
C GLY A 386 -4.07 37.80 1.90
N SER A 387 -5.27 38.37 2.11
CA SER A 387 -6.38 37.63 2.72
C SER A 387 -6.89 36.47 1.85
N ILE A 388 -6.82 36.61 0.52
CA ILE A 388 -7.19 35.54 -0.42
C ILE A 388 -6.14 34.42 -0.37
N ILE A 389 -4.85 34.80 -0.28
CA ILE A 389 -3.76 33.84 -0.16
C ILE A 389 -3.87 33.06 1.15
N GLN A 390 -4.12 33.74 2.27
CA GLN A 390 -4.32 33.11 3.58
C GLN A 390 -5.51 32.13 3.57
N ALA A 391 -6.63 32.49 2.95
CA ALA A 391 -7.77 31.59 2.81
C ALA A 391 -7.44 30.33 2.00
N GLN A 392 -6.69 30.47 0.90
CA GLN A 392 -6.22 29.32 0.11
C GLN A 392 -5.22 28.46 0.91
N MET A 393 -4.29 29.10 1.64
CA MET A 393 -3.30 28.41 2.45
C MET A 393 -3.92 27.56 3.55
N HIS A 394 -5.02 28.02 4.18
CA HIS A 394 -5.77 27.20 5.13
C HIS A 394 -6.25 25.88 4.52
N LEU A 395 -6.76 25.90 3.28
CA LEU A 395 -7.19 24.70 2.57
C LEU A 395 -6.01 23.80 2.18
N ILE A 396 -4.88 24.40 1.78
CA ILE A 396 -3.64 23.67 1.47
C ILE A 396 -3.10 22.96 2.71
N ARG A 397 -3.07 23.64 3.86
CA ARG A 397 -2.66 23.05 5.15
C ARG A 397 -3.55 21.89 5.55
N GLN A 398 -4.86 22.02 5.36
CA GLN A 398 -5.79 20.92 5.60
C GLN A 398 -5.45 19.70 4.73
N ALA A 399 -5.29 19.90 3.41
CA ALA A 399 -4.91 18.83 2.50
C ALA A 399 -3.51 18.24 2.82
N PHE A 400 -2.57 19.06 3.30
CA PHE A 400 -1.27 18.58 3.76
C PHE A 400 -1.37 17.68 5.00
N TYR A 401 -2.20 18.04 5.97
CA TYR A 401 -2.42 17.20 7.15
C TYR A 401 -3.20 15.92 6.82
N ASP A 402 -4.18 16.01 5.92
CA ASP A 402 -4.90 14.84 5.38
C ASP A 402 -3.90 13.87 4.71
N TRP A 403 -2.98 14.36 3.88
CA TRP A 403 -1.97 13.55 3.19
C TRP A 403 -1.01 12.84 4.17
N LYS A 404 -0.67 13.49 5.29
CA LYS A 404 0.25 12.94 6.29
C LYS A 404 -0.35 11.79 7.10
N ASN A 405 -1.68 11.73 7.23
CA ASN A 405 -2.36 10.78 8.10
C ASN A 405 -3.30 9.87 7.32
N ARG A 406 -2.83 8.66 6.98
CA ARG A 406 -3.67 7.65 6.31
C ARG A 406 -4.45 6.72 7.25
N ASN A 407 -4.41 6.99 8.56
CA ASN A 407 -5.19 6.25 9.57
C ASN A 407 -6.53 6.94 9.91
N GLN A 408 -6.86 7.98 9.15
CA GLN A 408 -8.14 8.66 9.19
C GLN A 408 -8.60 8.91 7.76
N LEU A 409 -9.92 9.00 7.57
CA LEU A 409 -10.45 9.46 6.29
C LEU A 409 -10.09 10.95 6.10
N PRO A 410 -9.63 11.34 4.90
CA PRO A 410 -9.30 12.73 4.61
C PRO A 410 -10.57 13.59 4.60
N THR A 411 -10.38 14.90 4.72
CA THR A 411 -11.49 15.87 4.68
C THR A 411 -12.41 15.63 3.47
N GLY A 412 -13.71 15.52 3.73
CA GLY A 412 -14.74 15.29 2.70
C GLY A 412 -15.27 13.86 2.64
N TYR A 413 -14.75 12.96 3.48
CA TYR A 413 -15.22 11.59 3.61
C TYR A 413 -15.67 11.31 5.04
N GLU A 414 -16.73 10.52 5.18
CA GLU A 414 -17.26 10.09 6.47
C GLU A 414 -17.45 8.58 6.46
N MET A 415 -17.14 7.95 7.59
CA MET A 415 -17.43 6.53 7.81
C MET A 415 -18.94 6.32 7.95
N ALA A 416 -19.49 5.30 7.26
CA ALA A 416 -20.88 4.91 7.44
C ALA A 416 -21.17 4.47 8.89
N ALA A 417 -22.37 4.78 9.39
CA ALA A 417 -22.73 4.56 10.79
C ALA A 417 -22.67 3.08 11.24
N ASP A 418 -22.92 2.16 10.31
CA ASP A 418 -22.91 0.71 10.50
C ASP A 418 -21.60 0.04 10.10
N ALA A 419 -20.64 0.78 9.53
CA ALA A 419 -19.31 0.29 9.25
C ALA A 419 -18.49 0.17 10.52
N ASP A 420 -17.73 -0.92 10.63
CA ASP A 420 -16.70 -1.11 11.65
C ASP A 420 -15.35 -0.57 11.13
N VAL A 421 -15.13 -0.72 9.82
CA VAL A 421 -13.93 -0.28 9.11
C VAL A 421 -14.35 0.42 7.82
N THR A 422 -13.72 1.54 7.49
CA THR A 422 -13.81 2.14 6.15
C THR A 422 -12.44 2.14 5.51
N VAL A 423 -12.37 1.66 4.27
CA VAL A 423 -11.21 1.70 3.39
C VAL A 423 -11.53 2.64 2.24
N LEU A 424 -10.68 3.63 2.01
CA LEU A 424 -10.80 4.57 0.91
C LEU A 424 -9.59 4.44 -0.01
N PHE A 425 -9.84 4.08 -1.26
CA PHE A 425 -8.88 4.17 -2.35
C PHE A 425 -8.89 5.58 -2.92
N LEU A 426 -7.74 6.25 -2.86
CA LEU A 426 -7.59 7.63 -3.31
C LEU A 426 -6.11 7.96 -3.55
N ASN A 427 -5.76 8.57 -4.68
CA ASN A 427 -4.37 8.81 -5.09
C ASN A 427 -3.58 7.51 -5.30
N ASN A 428 -4.20 6.46 -5.82
CA ASN A 428 -3.58 5.14 -5.98
C ASN A 428 -2.96 4.60 -4.67
N THR A 429 -3.55 4.99 -3.53
CA THR A 429 -3.15 4.59 -2.18
C THR A 429 -4.40 4.32 -1.35
N ILE A 430 -4.20 3.70 -0.19
CA ILE A 430 -5.26 3.41 0.77
C ILE A 430 -5.19 4.33 1.99
N TYR A 431 -6.34 4.90 2.34
CA TYR A 431 -6.66 5.48 3.64
C TYR A 431 -7.60 4.52 4.37
N GLY A 432 -7.46 4.40 5.67
CA GLY A 432 -8.36 3.58 6.46
C GLY A 432 -8.73 4.24 7.77
N GLN A 433 -9.96 3.99 8.22
CA GLN A 433 -10.45 4.44 9.51
C GLN A 433 -11.17 3.28 10.19
N LEU A 434 -10.99 3.19 11.50
CA LEU A 434 -11.59 2.17 12.36
C LEU A 434 -12.57 2.86 13.33
N LYS A 435 -13.74 2.26 13.51
CA LYS A 435 -14.75 2.77 14.44
C LYS A 435 -14.19 2.85 15.87
N ASP A 436 -14.51 3.96 16.54
CA ASP A 436 -14.09 4.25 17.92
C ASP A 436 -12.56 4.23 18.14
N HIS A 437 -11.77 4.46 17.08
CA HIS A 437 -10.31 4.56 17.14
C HIS A 437 -9.83 5.93 16.63
N ASP A 438 -8.82 6.49 17.30
CA ASP A 438 -8.29 7.84 17.02
C ASP A 438 -7.24 7.87 15.89
N GLY A 439 -6.87 6.69 15.37
CA GLY A 439 -5.88 6.54 14.30
C GLY A 439 -4.42 6.61 14.78
N THR A 440 -4.20 6.74 16.09
CA THR A 440 -2.86 6.73 16.69
C THR A 440 -2.30 5.31 16.66
N SER A 441 -1.16 5.12 15.99
CA SER A 441 -0.42 3.85 16.03
C SER A 441 -0.07 3.48 17.48
N GLN A 442 -0.11 2.18 17.83
CA GLN A 442 0.23 1.63 19.16
C GLN A 442 -0.85 1.78 20.26
N VAL A 443 -2.03 2.35 19.96
CA VAL A 443 -3.16 2.31 20.89
C VAL A 443 -3.89 0.98 20.76
N LYS A 444 -4.04 0.25 21.88
CA LYS A 444 -4.76 -1.02 21.89
C LYS A 444 -6.25 -0.79 21.68
N MET A 445 -6.83 -1.49 20.72
CA MET A 445 -8.28 -1.57 20.55
C MET A 445 -8.92 -2.22 21.79
N THR A 446 -9.75 -1.47 22.52
CA THR A 446 -10.43 -1.98 23.73
C THR A 446 -11.67 -2.81 23.41
N ASN A 447 -12.36 -2.52 22.29
CA ASN A 447 -13.54 -3.24 21.80
C ASN A 447 -13.43 -3.50 20.28
N GLY A 448 -12.39 -4.21 19.83
CA GLY A 448 -12.17 -4.45 18.40
C GLY A 448 -13.29 -5.24 17.71
N PRO A 449 -13.53 -5.05 16.39
CA PRO A 449 -14.69 -5.59 15.69
C PRO A 449 -14.63 -7.10 15.46
N TRP A 450 -13.48 -7.72 15.70
CA TRP A 450 -13.29 -9.17 15.62
C TRP A 450 -12.28 -9.65 16.65
N ASN A 451 -12.75 -10.45 17.60
CA ASN A 451 -11.94 -11.08 18.64
C ASN A 451 -12.14 -12.59 18.70
N LYS A 452 -13.22 -13.12 18.10
CA LYS A 452 -13.61 -14.52 18.18
C LYS A 452 -14.08 -15.02 16.81
N ARG A 453 -13.95 -16.33 16.63
CA ARG A 453 -14.57 -17.04 15.52
C ARG A 453 -16.08 -16.80 15.52
N GLY A 454 -16.64 -16.55 14.34
CA GLY A 454 -18.06 -16.23 14.14
C GLY A 454 -18.40 -14.76 14.27
N ASP A 455 -17.47 -13.90 14.75
CA ASP A 455 -17.70 -12.46 14.70
C ASP A 455 -17.82 -11.99 13.25
N LYS A 456 -18.56 -10.91 13.10
CA LYS A 456 -18.82 -10.24 11.82
C LYS A 456 -18.16 -8.88 11.82
N VAL A 457 -17.55 -8.53 10.70
CA VAL A 457 -17.00 -7.18 10.48
C VAL A 457 -17.64 -6.58 9.24
N ASN A 458 -18.18 -5.38 9.41
CA ASN A 458 -18.73 -4.57 8.33
C ASN A 458 -17.66 -3.62 7.80
N ILE A 459 -17.29 -3.81 6.53
CA ILE A 459 -16.26 -3.02 5.86
C ILE A 459 -16.93 -2.19 4.77
N GLN A 460 -16.79 -0.87 4.87
CA GLN A 460 -17.14 0.05 3.79
C GLN A 460 -15.93 0.27 2.90
N LEU A 461 -16.09 0.06 1.60
CA LEU A 461 -15.08 0.33 0.58
C LEU A 461 -15.52 1.55 -0.23
N LEU A 462 -14.67 2.57 -0.26
CA LEU A 462 -14.87 3.79 -1.01
C LEU A 462 -13.76 3.94 -2.04
N ASN A 463 -14.08 4.46 -3.21
CA ASN A 463 -13.12 4.74 -4.26
C ASN A 463 -13.36 6.16 -4.79
N GLY A 464 -12.42 7.04 -4.48
CA GLY A 464 -12.41 8.42 -4.95
C GLY A 464 -11.64 8.63 -6.24
N ASP A 465 -10.88 7.63 -6.70
CA ASP A 465 -10.13 7.66 -7.95
C ASP A 465 -11.02 7.34 -9.15
N TYR A 466 -10.58 7.73 -10.35
CA TYR A 466 -11.35 7.58 -11.59
C TYR A 466 -11.05 6.29 -12.34
N PHE A 467 -10.55 5.28 -11.64
CA PHE A 467 -10.28 3.92 -12.13
C PHE A 467 -10.70 2.88 -11.09
N VAL A 468 -10.77 1.62 -11.51
CA VAL A 468 -11.24 0.52 -10.68
C VAL A 468 -10.14 0.10 -9.70
N HIS A 469 -10.49 -0.08 -8.43
CA HIS A 469 -9.66 -0.77 -7.45
C HIS A 469 -10.24 -2.15 -7.15
N ALA A 470 -9.44 -3.09 -6.62
CA ALA A 470 -9.99 -4.38 -6.20
C ALA A 470 -9.53 -4.80 -4.80
N TYR A 471 -10.51 -4.98 -3.94
CA TYR A 471 -10.30 -5.35 -2.55
C TYR A 471 -10.01 -6.83 -2.38
N VAL A 472 -8.97 -7.13 -1.61
CA VAL A 472 -8.63 -8.47 -1.11
C VAL A 472 -8.41 -8.43 0.41
N LEU A 473 -8.93 -9.45 1.09
CA LEU A 473 -8.64 -9.73 2.49
C LEU A 473 -7.68 -10.93 2.59
N VAL A 474 -6.55 -10.73 3.27
CA VAL A 474 -5.51 -11.75 3.47
C VAL A 474 -5.42 -12.12 4.95
N ASP A 475 -5.23 -13.41 5.23
CA ASP A 475 -4.91 -13.95 6.54
C ASP A 475 -3.43 -14.27 6.67
N PHE A 476 -2.85 -13.86 7.79
CA PHE A 476 -1.46 -14.10 8.15
C PHE A 476 -1.34 -15.10 9.31
N GLY A 477 -2.04 -16.23 9.19
CA GLY A 477 -1.89 -17.38 10.07
C GLY A 477 -2.98 -17.55 11.13
N GLY A 478 -4.00 -16.70 11.19
CA GLY A 478 -5.15 -16.98 12.02
C GLY A 478 -5.82 -18.32 11.65
N LEU A 479 -5.92 -18.62 10.35
CA LEU A 479 -6.57 -19.84 9.85
C LEU A 479 -5.64 -21.05 9.78
N ARG A 480 -4.38 -20.86 9.33
CA ARG A 480 -3.42 -21.95 9.10
C ARG A 480 -2.20 -21.94 10.04
N GLY A 481 -2.12 -20.95 10.92
CA GLY A 481 -1.12 -20.86 11.98
C GLY A 481 0.09 -19.99 11.62
N TRP A 482 0.79 -19.54 12.66
CA TRP A 482 2.04 -18.79 12.55
C TRP A 482 3.08 -19.27 13.56
N GLU A 483 4.35 -19.01 13.24
CA GLU A 483 5.52 -19.26 14.05
C GLU A 483 6.04 -17.97 14.71
N ASN A 484 6.65 -18.09 15.89
CA ASN A 484 7.35 -17.00 16.55
C ASN A 484 8.86 -17.14 16.32
N THR A 485 9.48 -16.34 15.45
CA THR A 485 10.94 -16.32 15.43
C THR A 485 11.52 -15.52 16.58
N PHE A 486 12.76 -15.89 16.88
CA PHE A 486 13.68 -15.24 17.78
C PHE A 486 13.76 -13.70 17.65
N HIS A 487 14.12 -13.02 18.75
CA HIS A 487 14.24 -11.57 18.86
C HIS A 487 15.69 -11.15 19.17
N ASN A 488 16.29 -10.24 18.38
CA ASN A 488 17.59 -9.62 18.69
C ASN A 488 17.57 -8.08 18.72
N THR A 489 16.40 -7.44 18.79
CA THR A 489 16.37 -5.97 18.82
C THR A 489 16.63 -5.44 20.22
N LEU A 490 17.69 -4.64 20.34
CA LEU A 490 18.04 -3.89 21.54
C LEU A 490 16.85 -3.00 21.94
N PRO A 491 16.51 -2.88 23.24
CA PRO A 491 15.45 -2.00 23.70
C PRO A 491 15.89 -0.53 23.52
N SER A 492 15.60 0.05 22.36
CA SER A 492 15.79 1.48 22.10
C SER A 492 14.52 2.05 21.47
N GLY A 493 13.99 3.13 22.05
CA GLY A 493 12.93 3.93 21.41
C GLY A 493 11.49 3.43 21.53
N GLY A 494 11.09 2.82 22.65
CA GLY A 494 9.67 2.60 22.99
C GLY A 494 9.00 1.38 22.35
N ALA A 495 9.56 0.81 21.29
CA ALA A 495 9.27 -0.55 20.86
C ALA A 495 10.25 -1.51 21.56
N GLY A 496 9.85 -2.01 22.73
CA GLY A 496 10.58 -3.05 23.45
C GLY A 496 10.63 -4.39 22.68
N PRO A 497 11.27 -5.43 23.25
CA PRO A 497 11.68 -6.69 22.60
C PRO A 497 10.53 -7.67 22.24
N LEU A 498 9.47 -7.19 21.57
CA LEU A 498 8.23 -7.95 21.39
C LEU A 498 7.96 -8.50 19.98
N PHE A 499 8.77 -8.25 18.94
CA PHE A 499 8.27 -8.47 17.57
C PHE A 499 9.27 -9.09 16.58
N THR A 500 8.96 -10.31 16.09
CA THR A 500 9.20 -10.78 14.72
C THR A 500 8.05 -11.72 14.28
N PHE A 501 7.56 -11.64 13.02
CA PHE A 501 6.86 -12.79 12.43
C PHE A 501 7.94 -13.75 11.95
N GLY A 502 7.93 -14.98 12.48
CA GLY A 502 8.81 -15.99 11.92
C GLY A 502 8.36 -16.35 10.54
N ARG A 503 7.33 -17.17 10.50
CA ARG A 503 6.61 -17.49 9.29
C ARG A 503 5.16 -17.62 9.64
N ASN A 504 4.27 -17.32 8.72
CA ASN A 504 2.88 -17.72 8.82
C ASN A 504 2.44 -18.37 7.54
N TYR A 505 1.51 -19.30 7.69
CA TYR A 505 0.89 -19.95 6.55
C TYR A 505 -0.25 -19.07 6.10
N PHE A 506 0.04 -18.15 5.18
CA PHE A 506 -0.97 -17.20 4.76
C PHE A 506 -2.07 -17.88 3.94
N TRP A 507 -3.22 -17.22 3.93
CA TRP A 507 -4.34 -17.58 3.08
C TRP A 507 -5.04 -16.33 2.57
N ILE A 508 -5.74 -16.44 1.45
CA ILE A 508 -6.47 -15.31 0.88
C ILE A 508 -7.95 -15.61 1.04
N HIS A 509 -8.66 -14.79 1.81
CA HIS A 509 -10.09 -14.97 2.05
C HIS A 509 -10.97 -14.46 0.93
N VAL A 510 -10.43 -13.64 0.04
CA VAL A 510 -11.13 -13.11 -1.13
C VAL A 510 -10.44 -13.67 -2.37
N ALA A 511 -10.39 -15.00 -2.49
CA ALA A 511 -9.70 -15.69 -3.60
C ALA A 511 -10.58 -16.66 -4.38
N GLY A 512 -11.51 -17.38 -3.74
CA GLY A 512 -12.38 -18.37 -4.39
C GLY A 512 -13.30 -17.79 -5.45
N GLY A 513 -13.76 -16.55 -5.28
CA GLY A 513 -14.46 -15.75 -6.28
C GLY A 513 -13.69 -14.50 -6.73
N GLY A 514 -12.36 -14.50 -6.58
CA GLY A 514 -11.41 -13.44 -6.93
C GLY A 514 -11.55 -12.10 -6.16
N PRO A 515 -10.70 -11.09 -6.45
CA PRO A 515 -10.80 -9.77 -5.84
C PRO A 515 -12.19 -9.13 -6.02
N ILE A 516 -12.66 -8.39 -5.01
CA ILE A 516 -13.94 -7.66 -5.06
C ILE A 516 -13.70 -6.30 -5.71
N PRO A 517 -14.31 -6.01 -6.88
CA PRO A 517 -14.14 -4.72 -7.53
C PRO A 517 -14.80 -3.60 -6.73
N VAL A 518 -14.15 -2.43 -6.69
CA VAL A 518 -14.72 -1.20 -6.15
C VAL A 518 -14.82 -0.18 -7.29
N PRO A 519 -16.04 0.24 -7.69
CA PRO A 519 -16.25 1.07 -8.87
C PRO A 519 -15.52 2.40 -8.78
N PRO A 520 -15.13 3.02 -9.91
CA PRO A 520 -14.52 4.34 -9.91
C PRO A 520 -15.51 5.43 -9.48
N ALA A 521 -14.97 6.55 -8.98
CA ALA A 521 -15.74 7.77 -8.80
C ALA A 521 -16.23 8.33 -10.14
N THR A 522 -17.31 9.11 -10.09
CA THR A 522 -17.83 9.84 -11.25
C THR A 522 -16.86 10.96 -11.64
N ARG A 523 -16.46 10.96 -12.91
CA ARG A 523 -15.59 12.01 -13.46
C ARG A 523 -16.32 13.34 -13.62
N PRO A 524 -15.65 14.48 -13.39
CA PRO A 524 -16.14 15.78 -13.81
C PRO A 524 -16.41 15.83 -15.33
N ALA A 525 -17.44 16.59 -15.73
CA ALA A 525 -17.79 16.73 -17.14
C ALA A 525 -16.62 17.33 -17.96
N GLY A 526 -16.23 16.65 -19.05
CA GLY A 526 -15.15 17.09 -19.94
C GLY A 526 -13.75 16.57 -19.60
N ALA A 527 -13.60 15.75 -18.55
CA ALA A 527 -12.35 15.03 -18.30
C ALA A 527 -12.00 14.09 -19.49
N PRO A 528 -10.70 13.91 -19.82
CA PRO A 528 -10.29 12.91 -20.80
C PRO A 528 -10.90 11.56 -20.44
N LYS A 529 -11.35 10.78 -21.44
CA LYS A 529 -11.73 9.39 -21.18
C LYS A 529 -10.49 8.65 -20.69
N THR A 530 -10.66 7.79 -19.71
CA THR A 530 -9.63 6.80 -19.40
C THR A 530 -9.29 6.07 -20.70
N PRO A 531 -8.03 5.70 -20.93
CA PRO A 531 -7.73 4.57 -21.77
C PRO A 531 -8.16 3.29 -21.02
N VAL A 532 -9.43 3.18 -20.58
CA VAL A 532 -9.91 1.90 -20.03
C VAL A 532 -9.85 0.95 -21.21
N ASN A 533 -8.87 0.07 -21.23
CA ASN A 533 -9.02 -1.13 -22.00
C ASN A 533 -10.03 -1.97 -21.23
N ASP A 534 -11.33 -1.79 -21.51
CA ASP A 534 -12.43 -2.52 -20.86
C ASP A 534 -12.16 -4.02 -20.87
N THR A 535 -11.38 -4.53 -21.83
CA THR A 535 -10.99 -5.93 -21.94
C THR A 535 -10.04 -6.42 -20.83
N ILE A 536 -9.31 -5.54 -20.14
CA ILE A 536 -8.49 -5.90 -18.96
C ILE A 536 -9.38 -6.13 -17.74
N TRP A 537 -10.49 -5.39 -17.68
CA TRP A 537 -11.41 -5.33 -16.54
C TRP A 537 -12.71 -6.13 -16.75
N GLN A 538 -12.88 -6.76 -17.91
CA GLN A 538 -14.09 -7.50 -18.23
C GLN A 538 -14.24 -8.76 -17.39
N VAL A 539 -15.43 -8.91 -16.83
CA VAL A 539 -15.87 -10.15 -16.20
C VAL A 539 -16.24 -11.12 -17.30
N SER A 540 -15.64 -12.30 -17.31
CA SER A 540 -16.05 -13.33 -18.26
C SER A 540 -17.46 -13.78 -17.93
N ASN A 541 -18.41 -13.44 -18.82
CA ASN A 541 -19.71 -14.09 -18.93
C ASN A 541 -19.49 -15.53 -19.44
N GLY A 542 -19.40 -16.46 -18.51
CA GLY A 542 -19.24 -17.87 -18.85
C GLY A 542 -19.93 -18.76 -17.85
N ASN A 543 -21.03 -19.39 -18.28
CA ASN A 543 -21.51 -20.69 -17.79
C ASN A 543 -20.47 -21.82 -18.04
N GLY A 544 -19.19 -21.54 -17.84
CA GLY A 544 -18.08 -22.45 -18.01
C GLY A 544 -17.89 -23.27 -16.76
N VAL A 545 -18.70 -24.30 -16.61
CA VAL A 545 -18.34 -25.49 -15.83
C VAL A 545 -17.07 -26.04 -16.50
N GLY A 546 -15.87 -25.72 -15.99
CA GLY A 546 -14.65 -26.28 -16.59
C GLY A 546 -13.27 -25.84 -16.09
N ARG A 547 -13.11 -24.76 -15.33
CA ARG A 547 -11.79 -24.37 -14.76
C ARG A 547 -11.95 -23.96 -13.31
N GLY A 548 -11.30 -24.69 -12.39
CA GLY A 548 -11.52 -24.56 -10.95
C GLY A 548 -10.92 -23.29 -10.34
N ASN A 549 -11.46 -22.86 -9.21
CA ASN A 549 -11.03 -21.70 -8.40
C ASN A 549 -9.54 -21.69 -8.04
N SER A 550 -8.84 -22.82 -8.18
CA SER A 550 -7.42 -22.99 -7.91
C SER A 550 -6.47 -22.49 -9.01
N GLU A 551 -6.95 -22.26 -10.24
CA GLU A 551 -6.11 -21.81 -11.36
C GLU A 551 -5.84 -20.29 -11.33
N PHE A 552 -6.70 -19.53 -10.65
CA PHE A 552 -6.71 -18.05 -10.66
C PHE A 552 -6.63 -17.42 -9.27
N ALA A 553 -6.28 -18.19 -8.24
CA ALA A 553 -6.05 -17.60 -6.93
C ALA A 553 -4.99 -16.51 -7.13
N TRP A 554 -5.40 -15.26 -6.89
CA TRP A 554 -4.59 -14.06 -7.15
C TRP A 554 -4.54 -13.48 -8.59
N GLY A 555 -5.55 -13.72 -9.46
CA GLY A 555 -5.54 -13.16 -10.82
C GLY A 555 -6.87 -12.57 -11.35
N GLY A 556 -6.97 -11.23 -11.31
CA GLY A 556 -8.01 -10.40 -11.95
C GLY A 556 -9.45 -10.50 -11.42
N MET A 557 -10.31 -9.56 -11.83
CA MET A 557 -11.68 -9.45 -11.32
C MET A 557 -12.53 -10.66 -11.73
N GLN A 558 -13.02 -11.41 -10.75
CA GLN A 558 -13.88 -12.56 -10.99
C GLN A 558 -15.37 -12.26 -10.79
N GLN A 559 -15.69 -11.16 -10.09
CA GLN A 559 -17.05 -10.68 -9.85
C GLN A 559 -17.41 -9.52 -10.78
N GLU A 560 -18.64 -9.50 -11.31
CA GLU A 560 -19.20 -8.36 -12.05
C GLU A 560 -19.03 -7.06 -11.26
N MET A 561 -18.45 -6.06 -11.93
CA MET A 561 -18.34 -4.73 -11.36
C MET A 561 -19.75 -4.14 -11.24
N ASN A 562 -20.14 -3.79 -10.02
CA ASN A 562 -21.28 -2.92 -9.82
C ASN A 562 -20.85 -1.48 -10.15
N GLU A 563 -21.64 -0.75 -10.92
CA GLU A 563 -21.40 0.66 -11.25
C GLU A 563 -21.99 1.61 -10.19
N TYR A 564 -22.22 1.12 -8.97
CA TYR A 564 -22.82 1.92 -7.91
C TYR A 564 -21.87 3.04 -7.48
N VAL A 565 -22.41 4.25 -7.51
CA VAL A 565 -21.79 5.47 -7.03
C VAL A 565 -22.75 6.12 -6.05
N ASN A 566 -22.24 6.57 -4.92
CA ASN A 566 -23.04 7.23 -3.90
C ASN A 566 -23.48 8.64 -4.34
N VAL A 567 -24.24 9.32 -3.47
CA VAL A 567 -24.81 10.65 -3.78
C VAL A 567 -23.76 11.73 -4.06
N ASP A 568 -22.53 11.55 -3.58
CA ASP A 568 -21.42 12.47 -3.75
C ASP A 568 -20.55 12.15 -4.98
N GLY A 569 -20.93 11.13 -5.76
CA GLY A 569 -20.16 10.73 -6.93
C GLY A 569 -18.98 9.81 -6.60
N ILE A 570 -18.91 9.23 -5.39
CA ILE A 570 -17.85 8.31 -4.95
C ILE A 570 -18.28 6.87 -5.22
N GLY A 571 -17.39 6.05 -5.78
CA GLY A 571 -17.65 4.63 -5.97
C GLY A 571 -17.69 3.91 -4.62
N GLU A 572 -18.67 3.01 -4.42
CA GLU A 572 -18.89 2.40 -3.11
C GLU A 572 -19.27 0.92 -3.21
N HIS A 573 -18.71 0.12 -2.30
CA HIS A 573 -19.05 -1.29 -2.10
C HIS A 573 -18.98 -1.64 -0.62
N HIS A 574 -19.85 -2.52 -0.14
CA HIS A 574 -19.87 -3.00 1.24
C HIS A 574 -19.47 -4.47 1.30
N VAL A 575 -18.66 -4.82 2.30
CA VAL A 575 -18.26 -6.20 2.55
C VAL A 575 -18.60 -6.57 3.99
N GLU A 576 -19.45 -7.58 4.18
CA GLU A 576 -19.68 -8.21 5.47
C GLU A 576 -18.85 -9.50 5.55
N VAL A 577 -17.90 -9.56 6.47
CA VAL A 577 -17.03 -10.72 6.65
C VAL A 577 -17.40 -11.45 7.93
N THR A 578 -17.78 -12.73 7.81
CA THR A 578 -17.88 -13.66 8.95
C THR A 578 -16.62 -14.51 9.00
N PHE A 579 -15.86 -14.40 10.09
CA PHE A 579 -14.61 -15.14 10.27
C PHE A 579 -14.85 -16.56 10.79
N SER A 580 -14.24 -17.55 10.17
CA SER A 580 -14.26 -18.97 10.56
C SER A 580 -13.12 -19.36 11.51
N TYR A 581 -12.30 -18.39 11.90
CA TYR A 581 -11.13 -18.57 12.74
C TYR A 581 -10.94 -17.37 13.68
N GLU A 582 -10.06 -17.54 14.65
CA GLU A 582 -9.65 -16.50 15.57
C GLU A 582 -8.44 -15.72 15.02
N PRO A 583 -8.42 -14.39 15.15
CA PRO A 583 -7.33 -13.58 14.63
C PRO A 583 -5.99 -14.01 15.22
N SER A 584 -4.92 -13.81 14.47
CA SER A 584 -3.61 -13.74 15.11
C SER A 584 -3.59 -12.59 16.11
N ALA A 585 -2.95 -12.77 17.26
CA ALA A 585 -2.80 -11.72 18.27
C ALA A 585 -2.10 -10.45 17.74
N ARG A 586 -1.41 -10.57 16.60
CA ARG A 586 -0.50 -9.57 16.05
C ARG A 586 -1.02 -8.85 14.82
N LEU A 587 -1.85 -9.56 14.05
CA LEU A 587 -2.44 -9.05 12.84
C LEU A 587 -3.85 -9.59 12.74
N ARG A 588 -4.80 -8.66 12.72
CA ARG A 588 -6.21 -8.97 12.54
C ARG A 588 -6.47 -8.98 11.05
N MET A 589 -6.61 -7.81 10.44
CA MET A 589 -7.15 -7.71 9.08
C MET A 589 -6.16 -7.05 8.15
N TYR A 590 -5.92 -7.69 7.02
CA TYR A 590 -5.03 -7.16 6.00
C TYR A 590 -5.78 -6.91 4.71
N GLN A 591 -5.82 -5.66 4.31
CA GLN A 591 -6.63 -5.17 3.21
C GLN A 591 -5.69 -4.70 2.11
N PHE A 592 -5.91 -5.22 0.93
CA PHE A 592 -4.98 -5.10 -0.18
C PHE A 592 -5.72 -4.69 -1.45
N ASP A 593 -5.17 -3.72 -2.19
CA ASP A 593 -5.56 -3.52 -3.58
C ASP A 593 -4.83 -4.52 -4.47
N ALA A 594 -5.59 -5.48 -4.98
CA ALA A 594 -5.07 -6.46 -5.91
C ALA A 594 -4.99 -5.96 -7.34
N LEU A 595 -5.03 -4.66 -7.67
CA LEU A 595 -4.80 -4.19 -9.03
C LEU A 595 -3.63 -3.21 -9.10
N HIS A 596 -3.55 -2.28 -8.15
CA HIS A 596 -2.58 -1.19 -8.18
C HIS A 596 -1.64 -1.26 -6.97
N HIS A 597 -0.33 -1.08 -7.21
CA HIS A 597 0.72 -1.59 -6.31
C HIS A 597 1.74 -0.53 -5.85
N ASP A 598 1.34 0.75 -5.75
CA ASP A 598 2.20 1.76 -5.14
C ASP A 598 2.16 1.63 -3.60
N VAL A 599 1.08 2.14 -3.00
CA VAL A 599 0.79 1.97 -1.57
C VAL A 599 -0.55 1.23 -1.42
N ALA A 600 -0.49 -0.07 -1.66
CA ALA A 600 -1.65 -0.93 -1.88
C ALA A 600 -2.19 -1.63 -0.63
N VAL A 601 -1.72 -1.26 0.56
CA VAL A 601 -2.00 -1.99 1.80
C VAL A 601 -2.49 -1.06 2.88
N TRP A 602 -3.51 -1.53 3.60
CA TRP A 602 -3.85 -1.02 4.91
C TRP A 602 -4.22 -2.18 5.85
N SER A 603 -3.76 -2.15 7.09
CA SER A 603 -3.97 -3.29 7.98
C SER A 603 -4.18 -2.92 9.44
N ILE A 604 -4.83 -3.83 10.16
CA ILE A 604 -5.24 -3.69 11.56
C ILE A 604 -4.47 -4.73 12.38
N HIS A 605 -3.70 -4.27 13.37
CA HIS A 605 -2.84 -5.09 14.22
C HIS A 605 -3.49 -5.38 15.58
#